data_AF-U6JWJ8-F1
#
_entry.id   AF-U6JWJ8-F1
#
_cell.length_a   1.000
_cell.length_b   1.000
_cell.length_c   1.000
_cell.angle_alpha   90.00
_cell.angle_beta   90.00
_cell.angle_gamma   90.00
#
_symmetry.space_group_name_H-M   'P 1'
#
loop_
_entity.id
_entity.type
_entity.pdbx_description
1 polymer ?
#
loop_
_entity_poly.entity_id
_entity_poly.type
_entity_poly.pdbx_seq_one_letter_code
_entity_poly.pdbx_strand_id
1 'polypeptide(L)'
;MGILRRIAGELPPQTSDPPEVTGQGTDPAPENTDNSDIVVKAGGASLSKRGRGKRLLVTKAVIAAVAMIVVWGARYIMSGRSISYLKASQMGLGEVPQPSQGDAPRLLLDDVSMRKYMNDLHEAADEMEKVFSSAMSVRQDFQLHFTPSLEDGQNLLGDPLAVIKNHVAKMQKCKVPSASSPQARRDFAQHLQLLRSICRAATLRVKQLMWFYSENQQFGETLPFSGDGEPSSSDPVEDFDEGEEVGWSASGFLEDYGLFGGDGVRGVNVPVARRLQLLLDIGKRYNDANLNVRYYFMEFLQPFEGDGAFDPAHAPAEHQIPYTGKPFRTGALAQAAAHIFRGSDATTKYAYIQKLNQIADNWTNKAVVAAANEQEKQNADNAQNRLETKRELMRRLLRQGIQKDDLVMIALFLL
;
A
#
# COMPACT_ATOMS: atom_id res chain seq x y z
N MET A 1 45.23 11.29 -44.53
CA MET A 1 44.05 11.87 -45.21
C MET A 1 43.08 12.28 -44.10
N GLY A 2 43.02 13.55 -43.68
CA GLY A 2 42.29 14.63 -44.35
C GLY A 2 40.99 14.94 -43.55
N ILE A 3 41.03 15.62 -42.40
CA ILE A 3 40.57 17.01 -42.12
C ILE A 3 39.07 17.23 -42.49
N LEU A 4 38.13 17.51 -41.56
CA LEU A 4 37.72 18.83 -41.00
C LEU A 4 36.66 18.58 -39.87
N ARG A 5 36.71 19.14 -38.64
CA ARG A 5 36.36 20.52 -38.20
C ARG A 5 34.92 20.90 -38.64
N ARG A 6 33.98 21.43 -37.82
CA ARG A 6 34.08 22.42 -36.73
C ARG A 6 32.64 22.78 -36.20
N ILE A 7 32.57 23.47 -35.03
CA ILE A 7 31.54 24.42 -34.50
C ILE A 7 30.45 23.76 -33.63
N ALA A 8 30.34 23.91 -32.29
CA ALA A 8 30.50 25.03 -31.33
C ALA A 8 29.42 26.12 -31.43
N GLY A 9 28.35 26.00 -30.66
CA GLY A 9 27.33 27.04 -30.48
C GLY A 9 26.92 27.13 -29.01
N GLU A 10 27.65 27.95 -28.25
CA GLU A 10 27.22 28.52 -26.97
C GLU A 10 26.24 29.66 -27.24
N LEU A 11 25.14 29.73 -26.48
CA LEU A 11 24.32 30.94 -26.28
C LEU A 11 23.73 30.93 -24.85
N PRO A 12 23.39 32.10 -24.28
CA PRO A 12 23.75 32.51 -22.91
C PRO A 12 22.63 32.33 -21.87
N PRO A 13 22.92 32.52 -20.56
CA PRO A 13 21.89 32.54 -19.52
C PRO A 13 21.09 33.85 -19.57
N GLN A 14 19.76 33.75 -19.63
CA GLN A 14 18.85 34.85 -19.32
C GLN A 14 18.71 34.98 -17.81
N THR A 15 19.35 36.00 -17.26
CA THR A 15 19.00 36.64 -15.99
C THR A 15 17.70 37.41 -16.15
N SER A 16 16.73 37.16 -15.28
CA SER A 16 15.64 38.10 -15.00
C SER A 16 15.53 38.25 -13.48
N ASP A 17 15.98 39.41 -13.02
CA ASP A 17 15.77 39.92 -11.67
C ASP A 17 14.30 40.37 -11.48
N PRO A 18 13.83 40.46 -10.22
CA PRO A 18 12.44 40.70 -9.88
C PRO A 18 12.08 42.20 -9.92
N PRO A 19 10.79 42.56 -10.08
CA PRO A 19 10.39 43.93 -9.87
C PRO A 19 10.36 44.27 -8.37
N GLU A 20 11.20 45.24 -8.00
CA GLU A 20 10.96 46.14 -6.87
C GLU A 20 9.57 46.78 -7.00
N VAL A 21 8.74 46.61 -5.97
CA VAL A 21 7.65 47.55 -5.66
C VAL A 21 7.98 48.18 -4.32
N THR A 22 8.56 49.36 -4.39
CA THR A 22 8.68 50.34 -3.30
C THR A 22 7.38 51.15 -3.24
N GLY A 23 6.85 51.35 -2.03
CA GLY A 23 5.78 52.31 -1.75
C GLY A 23 4.81 51.80 -0.68
N GLN A 24 5.12 51.98 0.60
CA GLN A 24 4.60 53.11 1.42
C GLN A 24 3.15 52.81 1.86
N GLY A 25 2.86 52.39 3.09
CA GLY A 25 3.38 52.85 4.36
C GLY A 25 2.32 53.74 5.01
N THR A 26 1.42 53.15 5.80
CA THR A 26 0.70 53.79 6.92
C THR A 26 -0.18 52.74 7.63
N ASP A 27 0.26 52.33 8.81
CA ASP A 27 -0.56 52.16 10.03
C ASP A 27 0.14 53.06 11.07
N PRO A 28 -0.52 53.63 12.10
CA PRO A 28 -1.66 53.04 12.83
C PRO A 28 -2.77 54.04 13.22
N ALA A 29 -3.90 53.54 13.73
CA ALA A 29 -4.34 53.76 15.12
C ALA A 29 -5.87 53.65 15.32
N PRO A 30 -6.32 53.30 16.54
CA PRO A 30 -7.68 52.83 16.84
C PRO A 30 -8.50 53.85 17.64
N GLU A 31 -9.81 53.94 17.37
CA GLU A 31 -10.86 54.57 18.19
C GLU A 31 -12.21 54.04 17.64
N ASN A 32 -13.29 53.82 18.36
CA ASN A 32 -13.67 54.03 19.75
C ASN A 32 -14.92 53.15 20.01
N THR A 33 -15.13 52.81 21.29
CA THR A 33 -16.41 52.80 22.05
C THR A 33 -17.71 53.12 21.25
N ASP A 34 -18.89 52.53 21.48
CA ASP A 34 -19.61 52.47 22.75
C ASP A 34 -21.01 51.84 22.57
N ASN A 35 -21.54 51.25 23.63
CA ASN A 35 -22.96 51.19 24.06
C ASN A 35 -24.13 50.94 23.09
N SER A 36 -24.91 49.89 23.40
CA SER A 36 -26.35 50.09 23.65
C SER A 36 -26.89 49.08 24.68
N ASP A 37 -27.28 49.65 25.81
CA ASP A 37 -28.01 49.06 26.91
C ASP A 37 -29.50 48.77 26.56
N ILE A 38 -29.96 47.65 27.10
CA ILE A 38 -31.20 47.47 27.89
C ILE A 38 -32.49 48.17 27.39
N VAL A 39 -33.49 47.36 26.99
CA VAL A 39 -34.88 47.55 27.48
C VAL A 39 -35.52 46.22 27.87
N VAL A 40 -35.99 46.25 29.12
CA VAL A 40 -36.77 45.32 29.92
C VAL A 40 -38.11 44.94 29.27
N LYS A 41 -38.50 43.66 29.34
CA LYS A 41 -39.91 43.31 29.55
C LYS A 41 -40.09 42.12 30.49
N ALA A 42 -40.65 42.45 31.64
CA ALA A 42 -41.05 41.55 32.71
C ALA A 42 -42.37 40.84 32.40
N GLY A 43 -42.52 39.66 33.00
CA GLY A 43 -43.73 38.85 33.09
C GLY A 43 -43.32 37.38 33.14
N GLY A 44 -43.44 36.60 34.21
CA GLY A 44 -44.34 36.70 35.34
C GLY A 44 -44.95 35.30 35.54
N ALA A 45 -44.40 34.55 36.50
CA ALA A 45 -44.97 33.41 37.24
C ALA A 45 -45.53 32.18 36.47
N SER A 46 -44.92 31.02 36.74
CA SER A 46 -45.55 30.03 37.63
C SER A 46 -44.58 28.92 38.06
N LEU A 47 -44.40 28.82 39.38
CA LEU A 47 -43.67 27.78 40.08
C LEU A 47 -44.54 26.52 40.19
N SER A 48 -44.28 25.53 39.34
CA SER A 48 -44.78 24.15 39.54
C SER A 48 -43.70 23.33 40.26
N LYS A 49 -43.84 23.29 41.59
CA LYS A 49 -43.02 22.53 42.53
C LYS A 49 -43.61 21.13 42.70
N ARG A 50 -43.20 20.12 41.92
CA ARG A 50 -43.45 18.71 42.26
C ARG A 50 -42.56 17.74 41.46
N GLY A 51 -41.92 16.79 42.17
CA GLY A 51 -41.29 15.62 41.56
C GLY A 51 -39.78 15.47 41.76
N ARG A 52 -39.24 15.81 42.95
CA ARG A 52 -37.86 15.47 43.33
C ARG A 52 -37.85 14.08 43.97
N GLY A 53 -37.36 13.09 43.23
CA GLY A 53 -37.09 11.75 43.77
C GLY A 53 -37.23 10.66 42.72
N LYS A 54 -36.22 10.53 41.84
CA LYS A 54 -35.81 9.30 41.10
C LYS A 54 -34.87 9.58 39.91
N ARG A 55 -34.78 10.83 39.41
CA ARG A 55 -33.92 11.16 38.25
C ARG A 55 -32.41 11.16 38.52
N LEU A 56 -31.99 11.24 39.79
CA LEU A 56 -30.56 11.34 40.12
C LEU A 56 -29.80 10.01 39.95
N LEU A 57 -30.51 8.87 39.96
CA LEU A 57 -29.92 7.55 39.69
C LEU A 57 -29.75 7.29 38.19
N VAL A 58 -30.70 7.75 37.36
CA VAL A 58 -30.66 7.56 35.90
C VAL A 58 -29.50 8.33 35.28
N THR A 59 -29.23 9.57 35.73
CA THR A 59 -28.12 10.37 35.18
C THR A 59 -26.75 9.76 35.50
N LYS A 60 -26.58 9.15 36.67
CA LYS A 60 -25.32 8.46 37.03
C LYS A 60 -25.10 7.20 36.19
N ALA A 61 -26.16 6.43 35.91
CA ALA A 61 -26.07 5.24 35.07
C ALA A 61 -25.71 5.60 33.61
N VAL A 62 -26.27 6.68 33.06
CA VAL A 62 -25.95 7.14 31.70
C VAL A 62 -24.50 7.62 31.61
N ILE A 63 -24.01 8.40 32.59
CA ILE A 63 -22.61 8.86 32.60
C ILE A 63 -21.64 7.67 32.71
N ALA A 64 -21.95 6.68 33.55
CA ALA A 64 -21.13 5.47 33.68
C ALA A 64 -21.12 4.63 32.39
N ALA A 65 -22.25 4.51 31.69
CA ALA A 65 -22.34 3.81 30.41
C ALA A 65 -21.52 4.52 29.31
N VAL A 66 -21.62 5.85 29.21
CA VAL A 66 -20.83 6.64 28.26
C VAL A 66 -19.34 6.55 28.57
N ALA A 67 -18.93 6.62 29.84
CA ALA A 67 -17.54 6.43 30.23
C ALA A 67 -17.01 5.03 29.89
N MET A 68 -17.82 3.99 30.08
CA MET A 68 -17.47 2.63 29.67
C MET A 68 -17.34 2.50 28.14
N ILE A 69 -18.24 3.10 27.36
CA ILE A 69 -18.14 3.11 25.89
C ILE A 69 -16.87 3.84 25.43
N VAL A 70 -16.53 4.98 26.05
CA VAL A 70 -15.29 5.71 25.72
C VAL A 70 -14.04 4.92 26.11
N VAL A 71 -14.03 4.27 27.29
CA VAL A 71 -12.90 3.44 27.74
C VAL A 71 -12.75 2.18 26.89
N TRP A 72 -13.86 1.53 26.51
CA TRP A 72 -13.84 0.36 25.64
C TRP A 72 -13.50 0.74 24.20
N GLY A 73 -14.01 1.85 23.69
CA GLY A 73 -13.65 2.39 22.38
C GLY A 73 -12.17 2.80 22.30
N ALA A 74 -11.65 3.46 23.34
CA ALA A 74 -10.23 3.80 23.44
C ALA A 74 -9.35 2.54 23.54
N ARG A 75 -9.77 1.54 24.33
CA ARG A 75 -9.08 0.24 24.38
C ARG A 75 -9.16 -0.54 23.07
N TYR A 76 -10.26 -0.45 22.33
CA TYR A 76 -10.42 -1.09 21.02
C TYR A 76 -9.55 -0.43 19.95
N ILE A 77 -9.48 0.91 19.94
CA ILE A 77 -8.57 1.67 19.05
C ILE A 77 -7.11 1.39 19.42
N MET A 78 -6.79 1.24 20.71
CA MET A 78 -5.45 0.86 21.16
C MET A 78 -5.14 -0.62 20.93
N SER A 79 -6.11 -1.54 20.98
CA SER A 79 -5.91 -2.97 20.71
C SER A 79 -5.89 -3.30 19.21
N GLY A 80 -6.46 -2.44 18.36
CA GLY A 80 -6.38 -2.53 16.91
C GLY A 80 -4.98 -2.23 16.36
N ARG A 81 -4.02 -1.81 17.19
CA ARG A 81 -2.71 -1.35 16.74
C ARG A 81 -1.70 -2.46 16.40
N SER A 82 -2.00 -3.73 16.68
CA SER A 82 -1.16 -4.86 16.25
C SER A 82 -1.80 -6.19 16.62
N ILE A 83 -2.94 -6.54 16.03
CA ILE A 83 -3.31 -7.96 15.95
C ILE A 83 -2.49 -8.52 14.80
N SER A 84 -1.40 -9.21 15.14
CA SER A 84 -0.59 -9.99 14.22
C SER A 84 -1.47 -11.06 13.55
N TYR A 85 -2.08 -10.72 12.42
CA TYR A 85 -2.96 -11.60 11.63
C TYR A 85 -2.26 -12.87 11.13
N LEU A 86 -0.95 -13.01 11.33
CA LEU A 86 -0.22 -14.26 11.05
C LEU A 86 -0.49 -15.39 12.07
N LYS A 87 -1.08 -15.11 13.23
CA LYS A 87 -1.30 -16.16 14.26
C LYS A 87 -2.65 -16.88 14.13
N ALA A 88 -3.58 -16.37 13.34
CA ALA A 88 -4.96 -16.87 13.29
C ALA A 88 -5.20 -17.99 12.24
N SER A 89 -4.28 -18.23 11.30
CA SER A 89 -4.44 -19.28 10.27
C SER A 89 -3.84 -20.64 10.63
N GLN A 90 -3.30 -20.81 11.85
CA GLN A 90 -2.71 -22.08 12.32
C GLN A 90 -3.53 -22.82 13.39
N MET A 91 -4.79 -22.45 13.64
CA MET A 91 -5.69 -23.25 14.47
C MET A 91 -6.47 -24.24 13.62
N GLY A 92 -5.83 -25.36 13.32
CA GLY A 92 -6.46 -26.53 12.69
C GLY A 92 -5.87 -27.81 13.26
N LEU A 93 -6.47 -28.28 14.35
CA LEU A 93 -6.49 -29.66 14.88
C LEU A 93 -5.16 -30.45 14.91
N GLY A 94 -4.43 -30.26 16.00
CA GLY A 94 -3.41 -31.18 16.47
C GLY A 94 -2.70 -30.56 17.67
N GLU A 95 -2.80 -31.18 18.84
CA GLU A 95 -2.08 -30.77 20.05
C GLU A 95 -0.56 -30.94 19.83
N VAL A 96 0.03 -29.96 19.16
CA VAL A 96 1.48 -29.78 19.06
C VAL A 96 1.88 -28.84 20.20
N PRO A 97 2.94 -29.15 20.98
CA PRO A 97 3.39 -28.30 22.08
C PRO A 97 3.55 -26.85 21.62
N GLN A 98 2.87 -25.93 22.30
CA GLN A 98 2.97 -24.50 22.06
C GLN A 98 4.44 -24.06 22.11
N PRO A 99 5.01 -23.50 21.03
CA PRO A 99 6.27 -22.77 21.14
C PRO A 99 6.04 -21.53 21.99
N SER A 100 6.89 -21.34 23.00
CA SER A 100 6.92 -20.16 23.85
C SER A 100 6.87 -18.88 23.02
N GLN A 101 5.94 -17.97 23.36
CA GLN A 101 5.91 -16.59 22.89
C GLN A 101 7.25 -15.92 23.24
N GLY A 102 8.21 -15.92 22.31
CA GLY A 102 9.51 -15.27 22.55
C GLY A 102 10.58 -15.58 21.51
N ASP A 103 10.52 -16.73 20.84
CA ASP A 103 11.49 -17.05 19.80
C ASP A 103 10.90 -16.73 18.42
N ALA A 104 10.93 -15.43 18.06
CA ALA A 104 10.97 -15.07 16.65
C ALA A 104 12.07 -15.91 15.97
N PRO A 105 11.87 -16.41 14.73
CA PRO A 105 12.84 -17.29 14.08
C PRO A 105 14.23 -16.64 14.14
N ARG A 106 15.11 -17.17 14.99
CA ARG A 106 16.45 -16.61 15.12
C ARG A 106 17.17 -16.86 13.81
N LEU A 107 17.73 -15.80 13.22
CA LEU A 107 18.55 -15.91 12.02
C LEU A 107 19.69 -16.90 12.29
N LEU A 108 19.67 -18.05 11.63
CA LEU A 108 20.62 -19.13 11.87
C LEU A 108 21.95 -18.77 11.18
N LEU A 109 23.04 -18.81 11.93
CA LEU A 109 24.35 -18.33 11.46
C LEU A 109 25.36 -19.44 11.12
N ASP A 110 24.93 -20.70 11.12
CA ASP A 110 25.76 -21.84 10.76
C ASP A 110 26.01 -21.93 9.24
N ASP A 111 27.00 -22.73 8.84
CA ASP A 111 27.43 -22.82 7.42
C ASP A 111 26.34 -23.41 6.51
N VAL A 112 25.51 -24.31 7.04
CA VAL A 112 24.40 -24.91 6.28
C VAL A 112 23.34 -23.85 6.01
N SER A 113 22.99 -23.06 7.01
CA SER A 113 22.07 -21.93 6.87
C SER A 113 22.59 -20.85 5.93
N MET A 114 23.87 -20.47 6.02
CA MET A 114 24.49 -19.51 5.09
C MET A 114 24.41 -19.97 3.64
N ARG A 115 24.72 -21.26 3.40
CA ARG A 115 24.63 -21.86 2.06
C ARG A 115 23.19 -21.86 1.55
N LYS A 116 22.23 -22.18 2.43
CA LYS A 116 20.80 -22.11 2.10
C LYS A 116 20.40 -20.69 1.68
N TYR A 117 20.75 -19.67 2.46
CA TYR A 117 20.40 -18.28 2.13
C TYR A 117 20.99 -17.81 0.79
N MET A 118 22.22 -18.24 0.46
CA MET A 118 22.84 -17.98 -0.84
C MET A 118 22.07 -18.65 -1.99
N ASN A 119 21.71 -19.93 -1.82
CA ASN A 119 20.94 -20.67 -2.82
C ASN A 119 19.55 -20.06 -3.01
N ASP A 120 18.87 -19.72 -1.92
CA ASP A 120 17.57 -19.07 -1.94
C ASP A 120 17.61 -17.70 -2.64
N LEU A 121 18.69 -16.92 -2.47
CA LEU A 121 18.88 -15.67 -3.22
C LEU A 121 19.09 -15.94 -4.71
N HIS A 122 19.91 -16.93 -5.05
CA HIS A 122 20.17 -17.30 -6.45
C HIS A 122 18.89 -17.73 -7.16
N GLU A 123 18.11 -18.62 -6.56
CA GLU A 123 16.82 -19.06 -7.09
C GLU A 123 15.86 -17.87 -7.30
N ALA A 124 15.75 -16.98 -6.31
CA ALA A 124 14.90 -15.80 -6.43
C ALA A 124 15.35 -14.83 -7.53
N ALA A 125 16.68 -14.66 -7.71
CA ALA A 125 17.23 -13.81 -8.76
C ALA A 125 17.00 -14.41 -10.16
N ASP A 126 17.19 -15.72 -10.32
CA ASP A 126 16.96 -16.42 -11.57
C ASP A 126 15.48 -16.38 -11.96
N GLU A 127 14.57 -16.56 -11.00
CA GLU A 127 13.13 -16.44 -11.24
C GLU A 127 12.75 -15.01 -11.65
N MET A 128 13.32 -14.00 -10.99
CA MET A 128 13.11 -12.59 -11.35
C MET A 128 13.55 -12.31 -12.79
N GLU A 129 14.73 -12.77 -13.19
CA GLU A 129 15.24 -12.57 -14.55
C GLU A 129 14.40 -13.29 -15.60
N LYS A 130 13.98 -14.52 -15.31
CA LYS A 130 13.10 -15.31 -16.18
C LYS A 130 11.77 -14.60 -16.44
N VAL A 131 11.14 -14.09 -15.38
CA VAL A 131 9.82 -13.43 -15.49
C VAL A 131 9.94 -12.04 -16.11
N PHE A 132 11.06 -11.34 -15.90
CA PHE A 132 11.28 -10.01 -16.49
C PHE A 132 11.59 -10.05 -17.99
N SER A 133 11.82 -11.23 -18.57
CA SER A 133 11.92 -11.45 -20.02
C SER A 133 10.57 -11.34 -20.76
N SER A 134 9.52 -10.86 -20.07
CA SER A 134 8.15 -10.66 -20.56
C SER A 134 8.00 -9.42 -21.47
N ALA A 135 6.76 -9.21 -21.94
CA ALA A 135 6.38 -8.19 -22.93
C ALA A 135 6.81 -6.76 -22.54
N MET A 136 7.07 -5.92 -23.55
CA MET A 136 7.50 -4.53 -23.37
C MET A 136 6.51 -3.69 -22.54
N SER A 137 5.20 -3.91 -22.69
CA SER A 137 4.17 -3.18 -21.93
C SER A 137 4.23 -3.47 -20.43
N VAL A 138 4.42 -4.74 -20.05
CA VAL A 138 4.62 -5.15 -18.64
C VAL A 138 5.84 -4.45 -18.03
N ARG A 139 6.92 -4.30 -18.81
CA ARG A 139 8.13 -3.61 -18.35
C ARG A 139 7.90 -2.12 -18.14
N GLN A 140 7.14 -1.47 -19.02
CA GLN A 140 6.78 -0.05 -18.90
C GLN A 140 5.93 0.20 -17.66
N ASP A 141 4.89 -0.60 -17.42
CA ASP A 141 4.07 -0.47 -16.22
C ASP A 141 4.86 -0.80 -14.95
N PHE A 142 5.75 -1.79 -15.01
CA PHE A 142 6.64 -2.09 -13.89
C PHE A 142 7.53 -0.90 -13.56
N GLN A 143 8.05 -0.25 -14.60
CA GLN A 143 8.88 0.92 -14.47
C GLN A 143 8.12 2.12 -13.91
N LEU A 144 6.87 2.32 -14.34
CA LEU A 144 6.02 3.40 -13.87
C LEU A 144 5.64 3.25 -12.39
N HIS A 145 5.20 2.05 -12.00
CA HIS A 145 4.53 1.82 -10.71
C HIS A 145 5.43 1.21 -9.63
N PHE A 146 6.50 0.52 -10.01
CA PHE A 146 7.33 -0.25 -9.08
C PHE A 146 8.82 0.10 -9.13
N THR A 147 9.21 1.14 -9.86
CA THR A 147 10.59 1.67 -9.88
C THR A 147 10.63 3.07 -9.27
N PRO A 148 11.68 3.43 -8.50
CA PRO A 148 11.78 4.75 -7.87
C PRO A 148 11.63 5.92 -8.86
N SER A 149 10.54 6.67 -8.71
CA SER A 149 10.19 7.84 -9.52
C SER A 149 9.54 8.91 -8.63
N LEU A 150 9.69 10.20 -8.98
CA LEU A 150 9.03 11.28 -8.23
C LEU A 150 7.73 11.75 -8.89
N GLU A 151 7.60 11.53 -10.19
CA GLU A 151 6.55 12.02 -11.08
C GLU A 151 6.37 11.02 -12.23
N ASP A 152 5.19 11.04 -12.86
CA ASP A 152 4.91 10.28 -14.08
C ASP A 152 5.73 10.85 -15.26
N GLY A 153 6.10 9.98 -16.20
CA GLY A 153 6.82 10.41 -17.40
C GLY A 153 8.27 10.87 -17.19
N GLN A 154 8.85 10.72 -15.98
CA GLN A 154 10.31 10.82 -15.84
C GLN A 154 10.95 9.83 -16.82
N ASN A 155 11.89 10.28 -17.64
CA ASN A 155 12.62 9.45 -18.59
C ASN A 155 13.43 8.39 -17.83
N LEU A 156 12.78 7.25 -17.55
CA LEU A 156 13.40 6.09 -16.95
C LEU A 156 14.06 5.29 -18.10
N LEU A 157 15.03 5.90 -18.77
CA LEU A 157 15.83 5.25 -19.82
C LEU A 157 16.79 4.26 -19.16
N GLY A 158 16.37 3.00 -19.00
CA GLY A 158 17.22 1.94 -18.48
C GLY A 158 16.46 0.66 -18.13
N ASP A 159 17.20 -0.43 -17.91
CA ASP A 159 16.65 -1.65 -17.32
C ASP A 159 16.20 -1.34 -15.88
N PRO A 160 14.89 -1.43 -15.55
CA PRO A 160 14.39 -1.10 -14.22
C PRO A 160 14.91 -2.07 -13.14
N LEU A 161 15.46 -3.23 -13.54
CA LEU A 161 16.11 -4.17 -12.62
C LEU A 161 17.63 -3.98 -12.53
N ALA A 162 18.23 -3.06 -13.28
CA ALA A 162 19.69 -2.91 -13.35
C ALA A 162 20.35 -2.78 -11.96
N VAL A 163 19.75 -1.98 -11.09
CA VAL A 163 20.26 -1.76 -9.74
C VAL A 163 20.15 -3.03 -8.91
N ILE A 164 19.01 -3.73 -8.95
CA ILE A 164 18.81 -5.01 -8.23
C ILE A 164 19.83 -6.05 -8.71
N LYS A 165 19.97 -6.23 -10.03
CA LYS A 165 20.93 -7.16 -10.65
C LYS A 165 22.36 -6.86 -10.23
N ASN A 166 22.75 -5.58 -10.15
CA ASN A 166 24.07 -5.17 -9.68
C ASN A 166 24.31 -5.57 -8.22
N HIS A 167 23.34 -5.35 -7.34
CA HIS A 167 23.46 -5.74 -5.92
C HIS A 167 23.51 -7.26 -5.74
N VAL A 168 22.67 -8.02 -6.47
CA VAL A 168 22.71 -9.48 -6.49
C VAL A 168 24.07 -9.99 -6.96
N ALA A 169 24.57 -9.50 -8.10
CA ALA A 169 25.85 -9.93 -8.65
C ALA A 169 27.04 -9.61 -7.72
N LYS A 170 27.00 -8.48 -7.01
CA LYS A 170 28.01 -8.14 -5.99
C LYS A 170 27.92 -9.08 -4.79
N MET A 171 26.70 -9.35 -4.31
CA MET A 171 26.48 -10.23 -3.17
C MET A 171 26.89 -11.68 -3.46
N GLN A 172 26.61 -12.19 -4.66
CA GLN A 172 27.03 -13.54 -5.09
C GLN A 172 28.56 -13.71 -5.14
N LYS A 173 29.31 -12.62 -5.33
CA LYS A 173 30.78 -12.63 -5.32
C LYS A 173 31.36 -12.55 -3.90
N CYS A 174 30.56 -12.21 -2.90
CA CYS A 174 31.03 -12.16 -1.52
C CYS A 174 31.32 -13.56 -0.99
N LYS A 175 32.43 -13.70 -0.27
CA LYS A 175 32.73 -14.92 0.49
C LYS A 175 31.87 -14.94 1.75
N VAL A 176 31.37 -16.12 2.12
CA VAL A 176 30.69 -16.32 3.40
C VAL A 176 31.66 -15.97 4.54
N PRO A 177 31.30 -15.06 5.46
CA PRO A 177 32.17 -14.69 6.57
C PRO A 177 32.50 -15.89 7.48
N SER A 178 33.66 -15.82 8.15
CA SER A 178 34.09 -16.86 9.10
C SER A 178 33.12 -17.01 10.27
N ALA A 179 32.99 -18.22 10.81
CA ALA A 179 32.21 -18.49 12.03
C ALA A 179 32.74 -17.72 13.25
N SER A 180 34.02 -17.35 13.23
CA SER A 180 34.66 -16.50 14.24
C SER A 180 34.21 -15.03 14.19
N SER A 181 33.44 -14.61 13.17
CA SER A 181 32.96 -13.24 12.99
C SER A 181 31.42 -13.22 12.99
N PRO A 182 30.76 -13.41 14.15
CA PRO A 182 29.31 -13.58 14.23
C PRO A 182 28.54 -12.36 13.72
N GLN A 183 29.05 -11.14 13.95
CA GLN A 183 28.41 -9.93 13.43
C GLN A 183 28.47 -9.87 11.90
N ALA A 184 29.63 -10.14 11.30
CA ALA A 184 29.76 -10.16 9.84
C ALA A 184 28.85 -11.22 9.20
N ARG A 185 28.69 -12.39 9.85
CA ARG A 185 27.72 -13.42 9.41
C ARG A 185 26.28 -12.95 9.49
N ARG A 186 25.93 -12.25 10.57
CA ARG A 186 24.59 -11.68 10.75
C ARG A 186 24.30 -10.64 9.65
N ASP A 187 25.22 -9.70 9.44
CA ASP A 187 25.10 -8.68 8.41
C ASP A 187 24.96 -9.30 7.01
N PHE A 188 25.77 -10.33 6.74
CA PHE A 188 25.71 -11.10 5.50
C PHE A 188 24.36 -11.78 5.28
N ALA A 189 23.85 -12.51 6.27
CA ALA A 189 22.56 -13.19 6.16
C ALA A 189 21.37 -12.23 6.09
N GLN A 190 21.39 -11.13 6.86
CA GLN A 190 20.37 -10.09 6.78
C GLN A 190 20.33 -9.46 5.38
N HIS A 191 21.50 -9.20 4.79
CA HIS A 191 21.58 -8.63 3.45
C HIS A 191 21.12 -9.63 2.36
N LEU A 192 21.41 -10.93 2.52
CA LEU A 192 20.87 -11.97 1.63
C LEU A 192 19.34 -12.02 1.68
N GLN A 193 18.77 -11.98 2.88
CA GLN A 193 17.32 -11.97 3.05
C GLN A 193 16.69 -10.74 2.41
N LEU A 194 17.25 -9.55 2.62
CA LEU A 194 16.79 -8.32 1.98
C LEU A 194 16.74 -8.47 0.45
N LEU A 195 17.85 -8.89 -0.17
CA LEU A 195 17.92 -9.03 -1.63
C LEU A 195 16.97 -10.11 -2.14
N ARG A 196 16.82 -11.23 -1.42
CA ARG A 196 15.85 -12.27 -1.75
C ARG A 196 14.42 -11.74 -1.71
N SER A 197 14.06 -10.96 -0.68
CA SER A 197 12.75 -10.32 -0.56
C SER A 197 12.49 -9.34 -1.71
N ILE A 198 13.49 -8.54 -2.08
CA ILE A 198 13.43 -7.62 -3.23
C ILE A 198 13.20 -8.41 -4.53
N CYS A 199 13.99 -9.46 -4.80
CA CYS A 199 13.82 -10.29 -6.00
C CYS A 199 12.43 -10.92 -6.06
N ARG A 200 11.96 -11.52 -4.97
CA ARG A 200 10.61 -12.14 -4.90
C ARG A 200 9.50 -11.11 -5.09
N ALA A 201 9.64 -9.93 -4.48
CA ALA A 201 8.66 -8.85 -4.65
C ALA A 201 8.63 -8.36 -6.10
N ALA A 202 9.79 -8.13 -6.73
CA ALA A 202 9.88 -7.75 -8.14
C ALA A 202 9.22 -8.81 -9.04
N THR A 203 9.56 -10.09 -8.86
CA THR A 203 8.93 -11.21 -9.58
C THR A 203 7.41 -11.19 -9.43
N LEU A 204 6.91 -11.03 -8.21
CA LEU A 204 5.48 -11.01 -7.93
C LEU A 204 4.79 -9.84 -8.62
N ARG A 205 5.36 -8.63 -8.60
CA ARG A 205 4.80 -7.46 -9.29
C ARG A 205 4.75 -7.65 -10.80
N VAL A 206 5.76 -8.26 -11.39
CA VAL A 206 5.77 -8.55 -12.83
C VAL A 206 4.71 -9.58 -13.18
N LYS A 207 4.60 -10.70 -12.43
CA LYS A 207 3.54 -11.70 -12.64
C LYS A 207 2.15 -11.11 -12.48
N GLN A 208 1.98 -10.20 -11.52
CA GLN A 208 0.73 -9.46 -11.31
C GLN A 208 0.37 -8.62 -12.53
N LEU A 209 1.30 -7.83 -13.05
CA LEU A 209 1.09 -7.05 -14.28
C LEU A 209 0.77 -7.97 -15.46
N MET A 210 1.53 -9.06 -15.65
CA MET A 210 1.25 -10.04 -16.71
C MET A 210 -0.18 -10.59 -16.63
N TRP A 211 -0.68 -10.90 -15.43
CA TRP A 211 -2.06 -11.36 -15.24
C TRP A 211 -3.07 -10.27 -15.64
N PHE A 212 -2.85 -9.03 -15.24
CA PHE A 212 -3.71 -7.92 -15.66
C PHE A 212 -3.76 -7.78 -17.19
N TYR A 213 -2.61 -7.88 -17.88
CA TYR A 213 -2.57 -7.84 -19.34
C TYR A 213 -3.31 -9.00 -20.00
N SER A 214 -3.18 -10.23 -19.47
CA SER A 214 -3.90 -11.38 -20.04
C SER A 214 -5.41 -11.24 -19.90
N GLU A 215 -5.88 -10.74 -18.76
CA GLU A 215 -7.31 -10.51 -18.56
C GLU A 215 -7.82 -9.33 -19.39
N ASN A 216 -7.07 -8.22 -19.47
CA ASN A 216 -7.45 -7.09 -20.31
C ASN A 216 -7.57 -7.50 -21.78
N GLN A 217 -6.62 -8.28 -22.33
CA GLN A 217 -6.75 -8.77 -23.71
C GLN A 217 -8.01 -9.59 -23.96
N GLN A 218 -8.54 -10.26 -22.92
CA GLN A 218 -9.75 -11.05 -23.01
C GLN A 218 -11.04 -10.21 -22.91
N PHE A 219 -11.00 -9.07 -22.22
CA PHE A 219 -12.20 -8.30 -21.86
C PHE A 219 -12.22 -6.84 -22.34
N GLY A 220 -11.10 -6.32 -22.87
CA GLY A 220 -10.99 -4.94 -23.37
C GLY A 220 -11.06 -3.86 -22.29
N GLU A 221 -10.82 -4.22 -21.02
CA GLU A 221 -10.96 -3.32 -19.87
C GLU A 221 -9.68 -2.55 -19.55
N THR A 222 -9.81 -1.24 -19.32
CA THR A 222 -8.68 -0.39 -18.97
C THR A 222 -8.04 -0.86 -17.66
N LEU A 223 -6.72 -1.05 -17.69
CA LEU A 223 -5.98 -1.43 -16.50
C LEU A 223 -6.01 -0.28 -15.47
N PRO A 224 -6.07 -0.58 -14.16
CA PRO A 224 -5.96 0.45 -13.13
C PRO A 224 -4.57 1.13 -13.11
N PHE A 225 -3.63 0.67 -13.95
CA PHE A 225 -2.28 1.18 -14.11
C PHE A 225 -2.10 2.03 -15.37
N SER A 226 -3.12 2.14 -16.22
CA SER A 226 -3.10 2.99 -17.41
C SER A 226 -2.99 4.45 -16.97
N GLY A 227 -1.86 5.10 -17.28
CA GLY A 227 -1.48 6.41 -16.76
C GLY A 227 -2.38 7.59 -17.16
N ASP A 228 -3.40 7.36 -17.99
CA ASP A 228 -4.29 8.44 -18.44
C ASP A 228 -5.34 8.79 -17.39
N GLY A 229 -5.56 7.95 -16.36
CA GLY A 229 -6.42 8.25 -15.20
C GLY A 229 -7.90 8.49 -15.51
N GLU A 230 -8.25 8.63 -16.79
CA GLU A 230 -9.62 8.74 -17.25
C GLU A 230 -10.23 7.34 -17.31
N PRO A 231 -11.39 7.13 -16.66
CA PRO A 231 -12.15 5.89 -16.83
C PRO A 231 -12.39 5.68 -18.32
N SER A 232 -12.34 4.42 -18.76
CA SER A 232 -12.60 4.10 -20.16
C SER A 232 -13.87 4.82 -20.60
N SER A 233 -13.80 5.65 -21.64
CA SER A 233 -14.97 6.22 -22.28
C SER A 233 -15.69 5.16 -23.12
N SER A 234 -15.73 3.92 -22.63
CA SER A 234 -16.51 2.87 -23.26
C SER A 234 -17.92 3.40 -23.37
N ASP A 235 -18.41 3.43 -24.62
CA ASP A 235 -19.75 3.89 -24.93
C ASP A 235 -20.71 3.20 -23.96
N PRO A 236 -21.69 3.93 -23.40
CA PRO A 236 -22.68 3.35 -22.51
C PRO A 236 -23.23 2.14 -23.25
N VAL A 237 -22.93 0.96 -22.70
CA VAL A 237 -23.34 -0.33 -23.22
C VAL A 237 -24.79 -0.17 -23.65
N GLU A 238 -24.99 -0.16 -24.98
CA GLU A 238 -26.29 0.11 -25.61
C GLU A 238 -27.33 -0.76 -24.92
N ASP A 239 -28.52 -0.21 -24.70
CA ASP A 239 -29.66 -0.89 -24.07
C ASP A 239 -29.76 -2.32 -24.59
N PHE A 240 -29.19 -3.27 -23.84
CA PHE A 240 -29.23 -4.68 -24.22
C PHE A 240 -30.70 -5.06 -24.16
N ASP A 241 -31.32 -5.23 -25.33
CA ASP A 241 -32.65 -5.82 -25.46
C ASP A 241 -32.71 -7.05 -24.55
N GLU A 242 -33.76 -7.14 -23.73
CA GLU A 242 -34.04 -8.23 -22.79
C GLU A 242 -34.35 -9.56 -23.54
N GLY A 243 -33.47 -9.97 -24.44
CA GLY A 243 -33.49 -11.29 -25.05
C GLY A 243 -33.24 -12.36 -23.99
N GLU A 244 -33.97 -13.47 -24.10
CA GLU A 244 -34.05 -14.60 -23.17
C GLU A 244 -32.74 -15.41 -22.98
N GLU A 245 -31.55 -14.80 -23.11
CA GLU A 245 -30.34 -15.46 -22.66
C GLU A 245 -30.38 -15.60 -21.13
N VAL A 246 -30.10 -16.82 -20.65
CA VAL A 246 -30.02 -17.11 -19.23
C VAL A 246 -28.90 -16.28 -18.62
N GLY A 247 -29.27 -15.16 -18.00
CA GLY A 247 -28.35 -14.27 -17.33
C GLY A 247 -27.66 -14.95 -16.14
N TRP A 248 -26.53 -14.40 -15.73
CA TRP A 248 -25.84 -14.83 -14.52
C TRP A 248 -26.64 -14.41 -13.29
N SER A 249 -27.03 -15.37 -12.44
CA SER A 249 -27.76 -15.09 -11.19
C SER A 249 -26.87 -14.49 -10.10
N ALA A 250 -27.49 -13.79 -9.14
CA ALA A 250 -26.81 -13.23 -7.97
C ALA A 250 -26.17 -14.33 -7.11
N SER A 251 -26.85 -15.47 -7.00
CA SER A 251 -26.34 -16.63 -6.27
C SER A 251 -25.09 -17.22 -6.92
N GLY A 252 -25.06 -17.32 -8.25
CA GLY A 252 -23.87 -17.76 -8.98
C GLY A 252 -22.70 -16.79 -8.83
N PHE A 253 -22.97 -15.48 -8.82
CA PHE A 253 -21.95 -14.47 -8.55
C PHE A 253 -21.34 -14.61 -7.14
N LEU A 254 -22.17 -14.81 -6.11
CA LEU A 254 -21.69 -14.99 -4.74
C LEU A 254 -20.90 -16.30 -4.55
N GLU A 255 -21.34 -17.37 -5.22
CA GLU A 255 -20.69 -18.69 -5.17
C GLU A 255 -19.23 -18.63 -5.64
N ASP A 256 -18.94 -17.83 -6.68
CA ASP A 256 -17.58 -17.61 -7.18
C ASP A 256 -16.64 -16.97 -6.14
N TYR A 257 -17.19 -16.30 -5.13
CA TYR A 257 -16.45 -15.75 -3.99
C TYR A 257 -16.53 -16.61 -2.73
N GLY A 258 -17.07 -17.84 -2.84
CA GLY A 258 -17.28 -18.76 -1.71
C GLY A 258 -18.33 -18.26 -0.71
N LEU A 259 -19.23 -17.38 -1.16
CA LEU A 259 -20.35 -16.86 -0.38
C LEU A 259 -21.64 -17.56 -0.78
N PHE A 260 -22.61 -17.56 0.14
CA PHE A 260 -23.93 -18.14 -0.09
C PHE A 260 -25.00 -17.08 0.12
N GLY A 261 -26.06 -17.13 -0.68
CA GLY A 261 -27.17 -16.17 -0.65
C GLY A 261 -27.52 -15.66 -2.05
N GLY A 262 -28.24 -14.55 -2.10
CA GLY A 262 -28.66 -13.90 -3.34
C GLY A 262 -29.92 -14.53 -3.98
N ASP A 263 -30.61 -13.73 -4.79
CA ASP A 263 -31.76 -14.20 -5.57
C ASP A 263 -31.28 -15.03 -6.76
N GLY A 264 -31.78 -16.26 -6.87
CA GLY A 264 -31.49 -17.15 -8.00
C GLY A 264 -32.37 -16.88 -9.23
N VAL A 265 -33.41 -16.05 -9.11
CA VAL A 265 -34.40 -15.82 -10.16
C VAL A 265 -33.99 -14.69 -11.11
N ARG A 266 -33.31 -13.65 -10.59
CA ARG A 266 -32.86 -12.50 -11.39
C ARG A 266 -31.52 -12.78 -12.04
N GLY A 267 -31.49 -12.79 -13.37
CA GLY A 267 -30.27 -12.87 -14.17
C GLY A 267 -29.77 -11.48 -14.60
N VAL A 268 -28.46 -11.34 -14.68
CA VAL A 268 -27.77 -10.18 -15.29
C VAL A 268 -27.05 -10.67 -16.54
N ASN A 269 -26.99 -9.83 -17.58
CA ASN A 269 -26.26 -10.13 -18.81
C ASN A 269 -24.85 -10.62 -18.48
N VAL A 270 -24.46 -11.77 -19.04
CA VAL A 270 -23.22 -12.47 -18.67
C VAL A 270 -21.98 -11.58 -18.89
N PRO A 271 -21.80 -10.90 -20.04
CA PRO A 271 -20.75 -9.90 -20.22
C PRO A 271 -20.67 -8.85 -19.10
N VAL A 272 -21.80 -8.26 -18.70
CA VAL A 272 -21.86 -7.23 -17.65
C VAL A 272 -21.43 -7.79 -16.29
N ALA A 273 -21.92 -8.97 -15.92
CA ALA A 273 -21.53 -9.63 -14.68
C ALA A 273 -20.05 -10.06 -14.68
N ARG A 274 -19.53 -10.55 -15.82
CA ARG A 274 -18.10 -10.88 -15.98
C ARG A 274 -17.20 -9.67 -15.86
N ARG A 275 -17.60 -8.52 -16.42
CA ARG A 275 -16.88 -7.25 -16.25
C ARG A 275 -16.73 -6.88 -14.78
N LEU A 276 -17.83 -6.93 -14.02
CA LEU A 276 -17.79 -6.67 -12.58
C LEU A 276 -16.88 -7.66 -11.84
N GLN A 277 -17.01 -8.96 -12.13
CA GLN A 277 -16.18 -9.99 -11.54
C GLN A 277 -14.69 -9.72 -11.77
N LEU A 278 -14.31 -9.41 -13.02
CA LEU A 278 -12.93 -9.10 -13.36
C LEU A 278 -12.39 -7.91 -12.54
N LEU A 279 -13.17 -6.82 -12.44
CA LEU A 279 -12.77 -5.63 -11.69
C LEU A 279 -12.63 -5.90 -10.18
N LEU A 280 -13.50 -6.74 -9.61
CA LEU A 280 -13.38 -7.20 -8.22
C LEU A 280 -12.13 -8.07 -8.03
N ASP A 281 -11.85 -8.98 -8.97
CA ASP A 281 -10.69 -9.86 -8.95
C ASP A 281 -9.38 -9.09 -9.10
N ILE A 282 -9.36 -8.03 -9.92
CA ILE A 282 -8.24 -7.09 -10.02
C ILE A 282 -7.95 -6.47 -8.66
N GLY A 283 -8.97 -5.90 -8.01
CA GLY A 283 -8.82 -5.28 -6.69
C GLY A 283 -8.36 -6.28 -5.62
N LYS A 284 -8.94 -7.49 -5.63
CA LYS A 284 -8.56 -8.59 -4.73
C LYS A 284 -7.12 -9.02 -4.93
N ARG A 285 -6.71 -9.34 -6.17
CA ARG A 285 -5.33 -9.76 -6.48
C ARG A 285 -4.32 -8.67 -6.19
N TYR A 286 -4.70 -7.40 -6.40
CA TYR A 286 -3.86 -6.29 -5.99
C TYR A 286 -3.58 -6.34 -4.48
N ASN A 287 -4.62 -6.46 -3.66
CA ASN A 287 -4.48 -6.58 -2.21
C ASN A 287 -3.72 -7.84 -1.78
N ASP A 288 -4.01 -9.00 -2.37
CA ASP A 288 -3.31 -10.26 -2.09
C ASP A 288 -1.81 -10.16 -2.41
N ALA A 289 -1.44 -9.51 -3.52
CA ALA A 289 -0.05 -9.27 -3.88
C ALA A 289 0.66 -8.38 -2.84
N ASN A 290 0.00 -7.33 -2.35
CA ASN A 290 0.58 -6.46 -1.32
C ASN A 290 0.81 -7.21 0.00
N LEU A 291 -0.13 -8.07 0.39
CA LEU A 291 0.03 -8.93 1.56
C LEU A 291 1.20 -9.91 1.40
N ASN A 292 1.39 -10.47 0.20
CA ASN A 292 2.52 -11.35 -0.11
C ASN A 292 3.86 -10.59 -0.12
N VAL A 293 3.90 -9.38 -0.69
CA VAL A 293 5.11 -8.54 -0.63
C VAL A 293 5.44 -8.21 0.83
N ARG A 294 4.45 -7.82 1.63
CA ARG A 294 4.63 -7.63 3.08
C ARG A 294 5.22 -8.88 3.72
N TYR A 295 4.66 -10.05 3.45
CA TYR A 295 5.17 -11.32 3.95
C TYR A 295 6.64 -11.56 3.56
N TYR A 296 7.03 -11.28 2.32
CA TYR A 296 8.44 -11.39 1.89
C TYR A 296 9.36 -10.45 2.66
N PHE A 297 8.93 -9.22 2.92
CA PHE A 297 9.74 -8.28 3.70
C PHE A 297 9.67 -8.54 5.21
N MET A 298 8.63 -9.22 5.72
CA MET A 298 8.53 -9.55 7.15
C MET A 298 9.68 -10.44 7.61
N GLU A 299 10.18 -11.40 6.82
CA GLU A 299 11.36 -12.17 7.24
C GLU A 299 12.59 -11.28 7.54
N PHE A 300 12.74 -10.18 6.79
CA PHE A 300 13.79 -9.18 7.00
C PHE A 300 13.43 -8.14 8.08
N LEU A 301 12.16 -7.74 8.18
CA LEU A 301 11.68 -6.69 9.09
C LEU A 301 11.30 -7.20 10.48
N GLN A 302 10.97 -8.48 10.64
CA GLN A 302 10.52 -9.09 11.90
C GLN A 302 11.52 -8.97 13.06
N PRO A 303 12.85 -9.06 12.85
CA PRO A 303 13.84 -8.77 13.90
C PRO A 303 13.72 -7.34 14.47
N PHE A 304 12.96 -6.49 13.79
CA PHE A 304 12.78 -5.08 14.07
C PHE A 304 11.31 -4.74 14.43
N GLU A 305 10.42 -5.74 14.46
CA GLU A 305 9.03 -5.58 14.86
C GLU A 305 8.90 -5.54 16.40
N GLY A 306 8.44 -4.40 16.91
CA GLY A 306 8.20 -4.11 18.33
C GLY A 306 7.91 -2.61 18.52
N ASP A 307 7.79 -2.13 19.76
CA ASP A 307 7.69 -0.70 20.07
C ASP A 307 8.85 0.11 19.44
N GLY A 308 9.96 -0.54 19.06
CA GLY A 308 11.10 0.08 18.39
C GLY A 308 10.99 0.35 16.89
N ALA A 309 9.99 -0.17 16.18
CA ALA A 309 9.72 0.31 14.81
C ALA A 309 9.14 1.73 14.81
N PHE A 310 8.56 2.16 15.94
CA PHE A 310 7.94 3.48 16.12
C PHE A 310 8.65 4.36 17.15
N ASP A 311 9.56 3.81 17.96
CA ASP A 311 10.43 4.53 18.87
C ASP A 311 11.86 4.64 18.29
N PRO A 312 12.32 5.84 17.91
CA PRO A 312 13.69 6.08 17.44
C PRO A 312 14.77 5.61 18.42
N ALA A 313 14.47 5.52 19.72
CA ALA A 313 15.41 5.03 20.73
C ALA A 313 15.73 3.53 20.59
N HIS A 314 14.90 2.79 19.85
CA HIS A 314 15.02 1.37 19.60
C HIS A 314 15.18 1.08 18.09
N ALA A 315 15.68 2.06 17.34
CA ALA A 315 15.87 1.95 15.91
C ALA A 315 16.60 0.64 15.54
N PRO A 316 16.15 -0.07 14.49
CA PRO A 316 16.81 -1.25 13.96
C PRO A 316 18.32 -1.07 13.87
N ALA A 317 19.09 -1.99 14.46
CA ALA A 317 20.52 -2.00 14.22
C ALA A 317 20.78 -2.02 12.71
N GLU A 318 21.45 -0.99 12.21
CA GLU A 318 21.88 -0.95 10.81
C GLU A 318 22.83 -2.12 10.57
N HIS A 319 22.58 -2.90 9.52
CA HIS A 319 23.49 -3.97 9.12
C HIS A 319 24.45 -3.44 8.06
N GLN A 320 25.69 -3.95 8.05
CA GLN A 320 26.65 -3.55 7.02
C GLN A 320 26.40 -4.30 5.72
N ILE A 321 26.42 -3.58 4.61
CA ILE A 321 26.35 -4.15 3.27
C ILE A 321 27.68 -4.88 2.98
N PRO A 322 27.69 -6.21 2.80
CA PRO A 322 28.95 -6.99 2.84
C PRO A 322 30.01 -6.60 1.81
N TYR A 323 29.61 -6.14 0.62
CA TYR A 323 30.52 -5.75 -0.46
C TYR A 323 30.93 -4.28 -0.46
N THR A 324 30.33 -3.44 0.40
CA THR A 324 30.72 -2.01 0.48
C THR A 324 31.15 -1.57 1.88
N GLY A 325 30.79 -2.32 2.92
CA GLY A 325 30.94 -1.92 4.32
C GLY A 325 30.02 -0.77 4.75
N LYS A 326 29.22 -0.19 3.83
CA LYS A 326 28.28 0.88 4.16
C LYS A 326 27.11 0.33 4.98
N PRO A 327 26.58 1.10 5.95
CA PRO A 327 25.38 0.69 6.67
C PRO A 327 24.16 0.74 5.74
N PHE A 328 23.32 -0.29 5.81
CA PHE A 328 21.98 -0.25 5.24
C PHE A 328 21.01 0.39 6.25
N ARG A 329 20.22 1.37 5.79
CA ARG A 329 19.30 2.14 6.63
C ARG A 329 17.99 1.37 6.91
N THR A 330 18.11 0.24 7.62
CA THR A 330 16.97 -0.64 7.94
C THR A 330 15.82 0.12 8.61
N GLY A 331 16.12 1.03 9.54
CA GLY A 331 15.11 1.84 10.24
C GLY A 331 14.28 2.71 9.29
N ALA A 332 14.92 3.29 8.27
CA ALA A 332 14.23 4.10 7.27
C ALA A 332 13.25 3.27 6.43
N LEU A 333 13.69 2.07 6.00
CA LEU A 333 12.81 1.13 5.30
C LEU A 333 11.66 0.65 6.18
N ALA A 334 11.95 0.27 7.44
CA ALA A 334 10.92 -0.20 8.38
C ALA A 334 9.86 0.88 8.64
N GLN A 335 10.27 2.13 8.83
CA GLN A 335 9.36 3.26 9.03
C GLN A 335 8.49 3.51 7.79
N ALA A 336 9.08 3.47 6.60
CA ALA A 336 8.35 3.64 5.35
C ALA A 336 7.35 2.49 5.11
N ALA A 337 7.77 1.24 5.37
CA ALA A 337 6.92 0.06 5.29
C ALA A 337 5.74 0.14 6.27
N ALA A 338 5.99 0.54 7.52
CA ALA A 338 4.94 0.72 8.52
C ALA A 338 3.90 1.77 8.09
N HIS A 339 4.31 2.83 7.40
CA HIS A 339 3.41 3.83 6.85
C HIS A 339 2.50 3.24 5.75
N ILE A 340 3.07 2.45 4.83
CA ILE A 340 2.32 1.77 3.77
C ILE A 340 1.34 0.75 4.35
N PHE A 341 1.79 -0.07 5.32
CA PHE A 341 0.97 -1.15 5.90
C PHE A 341 -0.19 -0.62 6.74
N ARG A 342 -0.01 0.52 7.43
CA ARG A 342 -1.12 1.16 8.15
C ARG A 342 -2.26 1.55 7.21
N GLY A 343 -1.95 1.94 5.98
CA GLY A 343 -2.96 2.25 4.96
C GLY A 343 -3.66 1.01 4.39
N SER A 344 -2.95 -0.12 4.24
CA SER A 344 -3.50 -1.34 3.66
C SER A 344 -4.44 -2.11 4.58
N ASP A 345 -4.22 -2.03 5.90
CA ASP A 345 -4.97 -2.84 6.89
C ASP A 345 -6.37 -2.26 7.19
N ALA A 346 -6.73 -1.11 6.61
CA ALA A 346 -8.03 -0.45 6.81
C ALA A 346 -9.20 -1.21 6.16
N THR A 347 -8.96 -1.99 5.11
CA THR A 347 -10.02 -2.76 4.43
C THR A 347 -10.20 -4.12 5.08
N THR A 348 -11.15 -4.22 6.01
CA THR A 348 -11.44 -5.50 6.68
C THR A 348 -12.03 -6.52 5.70
N LYS A 349 -11.73 -7.82 5.90
CA LYS A 349 -12.39 -8.92 5.16
C LYS A 349 -13.92 -8.80 5.21
N TYR A 350 -14.45 -8.29 6.31
CA TYR A 350 -15.89 -8.06 6.49
C TYR A 350 -16.42 -6.97 5.55
N ALA A 351 -15.71 -5.86 5.37
CA ALA A 351 -16.13 -4.79 4.45
C ALA A 351 -16.21 -5.29 3.00
N TYR A 352 -15.29 -6.15 2.58
CA TYR A 352 -15.33 -6.77 1.25
C TYR A 352 -16.54 -7.71 1.10
N ILE A 353 -16.78 -8.58 2.08
CA ILE A 353 -17.95 -9.48 2.09
C ILE A 353 -19.25 -8.66 2.07
N GLN A 354 -19.33 -7.59 2.87
CA GLN A 354 -20.49 -6.71 2.90
C GLN A 354 -20.74 -6.06 1.52
N LYS A 355 -19.67 -5.60 0.85
CA LYS A 355 -19.76 -5.05 -0.51
C LYS A 355 -20.32 -6.08 -1.50
N LEU A 356 -19.82 -7.31 -1.48
CA LEU A 356 -20.31 -8.37 -2.37
C LEU A 356 -21.80 -8.67 -2.15
N ASN A 357 -22.23 -8.75 -0.89
CA ASN A 357 -23.65 -8.96 -0.56
C ASN A 357 -24.51 -7.77 -1.02
N GLN A 358 -24.06 -6.53 -0.82
CA GLN A 358 -24.79 -5.34 -1.28
C GLN A 358 -24.97 -5.30 -2.81
N ILE A 359 -23.95 -5.76 -3.56
CA ILE A 359 -24.05 -5.91 -5.01
C ILE A 359 -25.10 -6.97 -5.36
N ALA A 360 -25.05 -8.14 -4.72
CA ALA A 360 -25.98 -9.23 -4.95
C ALA A 360 -27.43 -8.90 -4.55
N ASP A 361 -27.63 -8.09 -3.50
CA ASP A 361 -28.95 -7.62 -3.08
C ASP A 361 -29.59 -6.67 -4.12
N ASN A 362 -28.77 -6.02 -4.94
CA ASN A 362 -29.19 -5.09 -5.99
C ASN A 362 -29.03 -5.66 -7.41
N TRP A 363 -28.98 -6.99 -7.57
CA TRP A 363 -28.59 -7.67 -8.81
C TRP A 363 -29.53 -7.40 -10.01
N THR A 364 -29.18 -6.39 -10.79
CA THR A 364 -29.84 -5.94 -12.03
C THR A 364 -28.79 -5.39 -12.98
N ASN A 365 -29.01 -5.44 -14.31
CA ASN A 365 -28.03 -4.95 -15.30
C ASN A 365 -27.54 -3.53 -14.95
N LYS A 366 -28.47 -2.61 -14.71
CA LYS A 366 -28.17 -1.21 -14.34
C LYS A 366 -27.31 -1.09 -13.08
N ALA A 367 -27.64 -1.84 -12.03
CA ALA A 367 -26.89 -1.79 -10.78
C ALA A 367 -25.52 -2.46 -10.89
N VAL A 368 -25.39 -3.56 -11.66
CA VAL A 368 -24.10 -4.23 -11.89
C VAL A 368 -23.18 -3.36 -12.74
N VAL A 369 -23.69 -2.67 -13.76
CA VAL A 369 -22.91 -1.67 -14.51
C VAL A 369 -22.44 -0.54 -13.58
N ALA A 370 -23.32 0.00 -12.74
CA ALA A 370 -22.94 1.03 -11.78
C ALA A 370 -21.87 0.55 -10.78
N ALA A 371 -22.01 -0.69 -10.28
CA ALA A 371 -21.03 -1.31 -9.39
C ALA A 371 -19.69 -1.58 -10.09
N ALA A 372 -19.71 -1.95 -11.38
CA ALA A 372 -18.50 -2.14 -12.18
C ALA A 372 -17.75 -0.82 -12.35
N ASN A 373 -18.44 0.25 -12.79
CA ASN A 373 -17.83 1.57 -12.94
C ASN A 373 -17.25 2.11 -11.62
N GLU A 374 -17.97 1.92 -10.52
CA GLU A 374 -17.49 2.30 -9.19
C GLU A 374 -16.27 1.45 -8.76
N GLN A 375 -16.25 0.15 -9.05
CA GLN A 375 -15.09 -0.71 -8.76
C GLN A 375 -13.87 -0.35 -9.61
N GLU A 376 -14.06 -0.03 -10.89
CA GLU A 376 -13.01 0.44 -11.80
C GLU A 376 -12.35 1.70 -11.25
N LYS A 377 -13.17 2.71 -10.92
CA LYS A 377 -12.70 3.95 -10.30
C LYS A 377 -11.97 3.68 -8.98
N GLN A 378 -12.53 2.87 -8.10
CA GLN A 378 -11.88 2.50 -6.84
C GLN A 378 -10.53 1.81 -7.06
N ASN A 379 -10.40 0.97 -8.08
CA ASN A 379 -9.13 0.31 -8.40
C ASN A 379 -8.08 1.34 -8.86
N ALA A 380 -8.45 2.25 -9.76
CA ALA A 380 -7.57 3.31 -10.26
C ALA A 380 -7.15 4.27 -9.14
N ASP A 381 -8.12 4.80 -8.37
CA ASP A 381 -7.88 5.70 -7.24
C ASP A 381 -6.95 5.05 -6.20
N ASN A 382 -7.15 3.76 -5.89
CA ASN A 382 -6.30 3.04 -4.95
C ASN A 382 -4.87 2.84 -5.46
N ALA A 383 -4.68 2.54 -6.75
CA ALA A 383 -3.36 2.41 -7.35
C ALA A 383 -2.61 3.75 -7.33
N GLN A 384 -3.28 4.83 -7.73
CA GLN A 384 -2.72 6.18 -7.76
C GLN A 384 -2.36 6.69 -6.37
N ASN A 385 -3.29 6.62 -5.41
CA ASN A 385 -3.05 7.06 -4.03
C ASN A 385 -1.85 6.35 -3.39
N ARG A 386 -1.61 5.08 -3.73
CA ARG A 386 -0.46 4.33 -3.25
C ARG A 386 0.84 4.77 -3.90
N LEU A 387 0.83 5.00 -5.21
CA LEU A 387 1.99 5.54 -5.92
C LEU A 387 2.38 6.92 -5.38
N GLU A 388 1.40 7.79 -5.13
CA GLU A 388 1.61 9.09 -4.51
C GLU A 388 2.17 8.97 -3.09
N THR A 389 1.65 8.04 -2.30
CA THR A 389 2.19 7.75 -0.96
C THR A 389 3.65 7.32 -1.02
N LYS A 390 4.02 6.45 -1.98
CA LYS A 390 5.42 6.03 -2.19
C LYS A 390 6.31 7.20 -2.61
N ARG A 391 5.84 8.03 -3.54
CA ARG A 391 6.55 9.24 -4.00
C ARG A 391 6.78 10.21 -2.85
N GLU A 392 5.79 10.42 -2.00
CA GLU A 392 5.93 11.27 -0.82
C GLU A 392 6.93 10.70 0.20
N LEU A 393 6.89 9.40 0.45
CA LEU A 393 7.89 8.73 1.28
C LEU A 393 9.30 8.84 0.68
N MET A 394 9.43 8.66 -0.64
CA MET A 394 10.69 8.86 -1.36
C MET A 394 11.23 10.27 -1.19
N ARG A 395 10.40 11.32 -1.32
CA ARG A 395 10.82 12.71 -1.10
C ARG A 395 11.39 12.90 0.31
N ARG A 396 10.77 12.29 1.33
CA ARG A 396 11.27 12.35 2.72
C ARG A 396 12.61 11.63 2.87
N LEU A 397 12.75 10.45 2.29
CA LEU A 397 14.00 9.67 2.32
C LEU A 397 15.14 10.38 1.57
N LEU A 398 14.86 11.04 0.45
CA LEU A 398 15.83 11.87 -0.28
C LEU A 398 16.34 13.03 0.60
N ARG A 399 15.44 13.70 1.34
CA ARG A 399 15.83 14.76 2.29
C ARG A 399 16.69 14.25 3.45
N GLN A 400 16.61 12.96 3.77
CA GLN A 400 17.47 12.29 4.75
C GLN A 400 18.82 11.84 4.16
N GLY A 401 19.08 12.11 2.88
CA GLY A 401 20.32 11.77 2.19
C GLY A 401 20.37 10.35 1.62
N ILE A 402 19.24 9.63 1.56
CA ILE A 402 19.15 8.33 0.90
C ILE A 402 19.11 8.55 -0.62
N GLN A 403 19.97 7.88 -1.37
CA GLN A 403 20.09 8.07 -2.81
C GLN A 403 18.93 7.41 -3.57
N LYS A 404 18.62 7.91 -4.77
CA LYS A 404 17.51 7.40 -5.61
C LYS A 404 17.69 5.93 -6.00
N ASP A 405 18.92 5.51 -6.20
CA ASP A 405 19.32 4.14 -6.55
C ASP A 405 19.64 3.28 -5.31
N ASP A 406 19.34 3.75 -4.10
CA ASP A 406 19.51 2.96 -2.88
C ASP A 406 18.47 1.81 -2.82
N LEU A 407 18.88 0.66 -2.28
CA LEU A 407 17.99 -0.49 -2.06
C LEU A 407 16.77 -0.15 -1.18
N VAL A 408 16.86 0.86 -0.31
CA VAL A 408 15.70 1.37 0.45
C VAL A 408 14.63 1.92 -0.49
N MET A 409 15.02 2.71 -1.50
CA MET A 409 14.08 3.27 -2.48
C MET A 409 13.45 2.16 -3.32
N ILE A 410 14.26 1.19 -3.74
CA ILE A 410 13.78 0.04 -4.53
C ILE A 410 12.77 -0.76 -3.72
N ALA A 411 13.10 -1.11 -2.47
CA ALA A 411 12.19 -1.83 -1.59
C ALA A 411 10.89 -1.05 -1.36
N LEU A 412 10.97 0.27 -1.14
CA LEU A 412 9.80 1.15 -0.99
C LEU A 412 8.83 1.05 -2.17
N PHE A 413 9.33 1.05 -3.40
CA PHE A 413 8.46 1.01 -4.57
C PHE A 413 7.87 -0.37 -4.85
N LEU A 414 8.50 -1.44 -4.34
CA LEU A 414 8.00 -2.81 -4.44
C LEU A 414 6.90 -3.14 -3.42
N LEU A 415 6.96 -2.54 -2.21
CA LEU A 415 5.92 -2.60 -1.17
C LEU A 415 4.56 -2.15 -1.71
#